data_AF-A5VL14-F1
#
_entry.id   AF-A5VL14-F1
#
_cell.length_a   1.000
_cell.length_b   1.000
_cell.length_c   1.000
_cell.angle_alpha   90.00
_cell.angle_beta   90.00
_cell.angle_gamma   90.00
#
_symmetry.space_group_name_H-M   'P 1'
#
loop_
_entity.id
_entity.type
_entity.pdbx_description
1 polymer ?
#
loop_
_entity_poly.entity_id
_entity_poly.type
_entity_poly.pdbx_seq_one_letter_code
_entity_poly.pdbx_strand_id
1 'polypeptide(L)'
;MKALSIHPEYGMEILSGTKTEEYRTWTTKYRGDLLICNSAKKTRGSVVGHALCVAKITGIEERYDGEQKYYAWMIAPFEEGGSYWIEPLKVKGQLKLFNVDDRLIKPAPFTNPFSKAGEQWYQEKIAPLIY
;
A
#
# COMPACT_ATOMS: atom_id res chain seq x y z
N MET A 1 9.71 5.42 7.72
CA MET A 1 9.11 5.45 6.38
C MET A 1 7.91 6.37 6.35
N LYS A 2 7.66 7.06 5.23
CA LYS A 2 6.37 7.73 4.99
C LYS A 2 5.27 6.68 4.83
N ALA A 3 4.10 6.99 5.36
CA ALA A 3 2.96 6.10 5.34
C ALA A 3 1.69 6.85 4.90
N LEU A 4 0.77 6.11 4.30
CA LEU A 4 -0.53 6.60 3.87
C LEU A 4 -1.62 5.66 4.37
N SER A 5 -2.64 6.22 5.01
CA SER A 5 -3.82 5.45 5.36
C SER A 5 -4.79 5.38 4.17
N ILE A 6 -5.22 4.18 3.83
CA ILE A 6 -6.10 3.91 2.69
C ILE A 6 -7.31 3.07 3.12
N HIS A 7 -8.39 3.16 2.34
CA HIS A 7 -9.52 2.25 2.51
C HIS A 7 -9.06 0.79 2.26
N PRO A 8 -9.47 -0.20 3.07
CA PRO A 8 -8.86 -1.52 3.01
C PRO A 8 -9.02 -2.23 1.67
N GLU A 9 -10.13 -2.02 0.95
CA GLU A 9 -10.31 -2.63 -0.39
C GLU A 9 -9.22 -2.17 -1.37
N TYR A 10 -8.95 -0.86 -1.45
CA TYR A 10 -7.90 -0.31 -2.30
C TYR A 10 -6.51 -0.71 -1.82
N GLY A 11 -6.32 -0.87 -0.51
CA GLY A 11 -5.08 -1.42 0.04
C GLY A 11 -4.84 -2.86 -0.41
N MET A 12 -5.89 -3.69 -0.47
CA MET A 12 -5.79 -5.04 -1.04
C MET A 12 -5.54 -5.02 -2.54
N GLU A 13 -6.16 -4.11 -3.30
CA GLU A 13 -5.90 -3.96 -4.74
C GLU A 13 -4.47 -3.50 -5.04
N ILE A 14 -3.89 -2.64 -4.18
CA ILE A 14 -2.46 -2.29 -4.27
C ILE A 14 -1.62 -3.52 -3.93
N LEU A 15 -1.95 -4.26 -2.87
CA LEU A 15 -1.22 -5.48 -2.47
C LEU A 15 -1.18 -6.53 -3.60
N SER A 16 -2.29 -6.72 -4.33
CA SER A 16 -2.37 -7.63 -5.49
C SER A 16 -1.74 -7.08 -6.77
N GLY A 17 -1.27 -5.83 -6.76
CA GLY A 17 -0.71 -5.16 -7.94
C GLY A 17 -1.74 -4.77 -9.00
N THR A 18 -3.04 -4.92 -8.74
CA THR A 18 -4.11 -4.57 -9.69
C THR A 18 -4.39 -3.07 -9.70
N LYS A 19 -4.14 -2.38 -8.57
CA LYS A 19 -4.22 -0.91 -8.47
C LYS A 19 -2.82 -0.31 -8.59
N THR A 20 -2.55 0.30 -9.73
CA THR A 20 -1.26 0.93 -10.07
C THR A 20 -1.23 2.45 -9.84
N GLU A 21 -2.36 3.03 -9.45
CA GLU A 21 -2.49 4.46 -9.17
C GLU A 21 -3.33 4.69 -7.92
N GLU A 22 -2.89 5.58 -7.04
CA GLU A 22 -3.66 6.07 -5.90
C GLU A 22 -4.16 7.49 -6.15
N TYR A 23 -5.44 7.76 -5.88
CA TYR A 23 -6.05 9.06 -6.20
C TYR A 23 -6.29 9.88 -4.93
N ARG A 24 -5.90 11.16 -4.95
CA ARG A 24 -6.09 12.09 -3.83
C ARG A 24 -6.49 13.48 -4.30
N THR A 25 -7.28 14.17 -3.50
CA THR A 25 -7.62 15.60 -3.70
C THR A 25 -6.49 16.55 -3.29
N TRP A 26 -5.39 16.02 -2.76
CA TRP A 26 -4.21 16.78 -2.33
C TRP A 26 -2.93 16.14 -2.89
N THR A 27 -1.90 16.97 -3.03
CA THR A 27 -0.61 16.59 -3.63
C THR A 27 0.53 16.56 -2.60
N THR A 28 1.64 15.96 -2.99
CA THR A 28 2.89 15.92 -2.23
C THR A 28 4.11 15.96 -3.15
N LYS A 29 5.24 16.45 -2.65
CA LYS A 29 6.53 16.36 -3.35
C LYS A 29 7.24 15.02 -3.13
N TYR A 30 6.70 14.14 -2.28
CA TYR A 30 7.32 12.87 -1.93
C TYR A 30 7.35 11.88 -3.10
N ARG A 31 8.49 11.20 -3.28
CA ARG A 31 8.70 10.07 -4.20
C ARG A 31 9.54 9.02 -3.48
N GLY A 32 9.34 7.75 -3.83
CA GLY A 32 9.96 6.60 -3.17
C GLY A 32 8.97 5.79 -2.34
N ASP A 33 9.50 5.04 -1.39
CA ASP A 33 8.76 4.03 -0.62
C ASP A 33 7.65 4.63 0.24
N LEU A 34 6.40 4.22 -0.01
CA LEU A 34 5.25 4.64 0.77
C LEU A 34 4.58 3.43 1.40
N LEU A 35 4.60 3.37 2.74
CA LEU A 35 3.95 2.31 3.50
C LEU A 35 2.42 2.44 3.38
N ILE A 36 1.77 1.40 2.85
CA ILE A 36 0.32 1.37 2.67
C ILE A 36 -0.34 0.78 3.91
N CYS A 37 -1.11 1.60 4.62
CA CYS A 37 -1.76 1.25 5.88
C CYS A 37 -3.29 1.17 5.70
N ASN A 38 -3.85 -0.03 5.75
CA ASN A 38 -5.30 -0.21 5.69
C ASN A 38 -5.95 0.40 6.92
N SER A 39 -6.97 1.23 6.71
CA SER A 39 -7.74 1.83 7.81
C SER A 39 -8.47 0.76 8.64
N ALA A 40 -9.01 1.16 9.79
CA ALA A 40 -9.77 0.26 10.66
C ALA A 40 -11.23 0.04 10.22
N LYS A 41 -11.64 0.60 9.07
CA LYS A 41 -13.00 0.42 8.55
C LYS A 41 -13.18 -1.05 8.14
N LYS A 42 -14.12 -1.73 8.79
CA LYS A 42 -14.43 -3.14 8.50
C LYS A 42 -14.96 -3.29 7.07
N THR A 43 -14.19 -3.97 6.24
CA THR A 43 -14.53 -4.27 4.84
C THR A 43 -14.31 -5.75 4.60
N ARG A 44 -15.35 -6.47 4.22
CA ARG A 44 -15.31 -7.93 4.02
C ARG A 44 -14.32 -8.27 2.90
N GLY A 45 -13.50 -9.30 3.11
CA GLY A 45 -12.50 -9.73 2.15
C GLY A 45 -11.22 -8.88 2.16
N SER A 46 -11.01 -8.06 3.20
CA SER A 46 -9.81 -7.23 3.36
C SER A 46 -9.19 -7.36 4.73
N VAL A 47 -7.88 -7.13 4.82
CA VAL A 47 -7.19 -6.98 6.10
C VAL A 47 -7.35 -5.52 6.57
N VAL A 48 -7.76 -5.31 7.82
CA VAL A 48 -8.00 -3.97 8.38
C VAL A 48 -6.98 -3.62 9.46
N GLY A 49 -6.65 -2.33 9.60
CA GLY A 49 -5.76 -1.84 10.67
C GLY A 49 -4.31 -2.34 10.59
N HIS A 50 -3.87 -2.80 9.43
CA HIS A 50 -2.49 -3.26 9.19
C HIS A 50 -1.90 -2.56 7.96
N ALA A 51 -0.58 -2.41 7.96
CA ALA A 51 0.20 -2.21 6.76
C ALA A 51 0.64 -3.56 6.20
N LEU A 52 0.57 -3.72 4.88
CA LEU A 52 0.78 -5.01 4.20
C LEU A 52 1.85 -4.95 3.11
N CYS A 53 2.06 -3.77 2.52
CA CYS A 53 3.05 -3.55 1.48
C CYS A 53 3.59 -2.12 1.50
N VAL A 54 4.69 -1.96 0.80
CA VAL A 54 5.26 -0.67 0.42
C VAL A 54 4.96 -0.47 -1.06
N ALA A 55 4.26 0.61 -1.37
CA ALA A 55 4.04 1.09 -2.73
C ALA A 55 5.09 2.14 -3.06
N LYS A 56 5.91 1.90 -4.09
CA LYS A 56 6.92 2.88 -4.51
C LYS A 56 6.28 3.94 -5.40
N ILE A 57 6.23 5.18 -4.91
CA ILE A 57 5.65 6.30 -5.65
C ILE A 57 6.68 6.87 -6.62
N THR A 58 6.43 6.71 -7.92
CA THR A 58 7.33 7.14 -9.00
C THR A 58 6.97 8.51 -9.55
N GLY A 59 5.69 8.84 -9.55
CA GLY A 59 5.15 10.06 -10.14
C GLY A 59 3.88 10.52 -9.43
N ILE A 60 3.54 11.79 -9.60
CA ILE A 60 2.22 12.30 -9.28
C ILE A 60 1.81 13.19 -10.44
N GLU A 61 0.66 12.89 -11.02
CA GLU A 61 0.07 13.61 -12.13
C GLU A 61 -1.13 14.40 -11.63
N GLU A 62 -1.25 15.65 -12.09
CA GLU A 62 -2.45 16.44 -11.89
C GLU A 62 -3.49 16.03 -12.94
N ARG A 63 -4.72 15.75 -12.49
CA ARG A 63 -5.84 15.34 -13.33
C ARG A 63 -7.11 16.10 -12.96
N TYR A 64 -8.08 16.08 -13.87
CA TYR A 64 -9.33 16.82 -13.76
C TYR A 64 -10.51 15.90 -14.08
N ASP A 65 -11.56 15.98 -13.27
CA ASP A 65 -12.87 15.40 -13.53
C ASP A 65 -13.87 16.56 -13.59
N GLY A 66 -14.16 17.01 -14.82
CA GLY A 66 -14.77 18.32 -15.04
C GLY A 66 -13.89 19.45 -14.49
N GLU A 67 -14.45 20.26 -13.60
CA GLU A 67 -13.72 21.34 -12.89
C GLU A 67 -12.98 20.82 -11.65
N GLN A 68 -13.27 19.58 -11.20
CA GLN A 68 -12.70 19.04 -9.99
C GLN A 68 -11.28 18.53 -10.23
N LYS A 69 -10.33 19.16 -9.55
CA LYS A 69 -8.92 18.76 -9.58
C LYS A 69 -8.62 17.61 -8.62
N TYR A 70 -7.84 16.65 -9.07
CA TYR A 70 -7.29 15.56 -8.25
C TYR A 70 -5.89 15.15 -8.73
N TYR A 71 -5.25 14.28 -7.96
CA TYR A 71 -3.88 13.84 -8.21
C TYR A 71 -3.82 12.32 -8.29
N ALA A 72 -3.24 11.79 -9.36
CA ALA A 72 -2.95 10.38 -9.54
C ALA A 72 -1.51 10.09 -9.13
N TRP A 73 -1.33 9.25 -8.12
CA TRP A 73 -0.04 8.88 -7.57
C TRP A 73 0.37 7.54 -8.15
N MET A 74 1.40 7.55 -9.00
CA MET A 74 1.83 6.39 -9.77
C MET A 74 2.61 5.42 -8.88
N ILE A 75 2.19 4.15 -8.89
CA ILE A 75 2.78 3.07 -8.07
C ILE A 75 3.61 2.17 -8.98
N ALA A 76 4.87 1.95 -8.61
CA ALA A 76 5.72 0.99 -9.31
C ALA A 76 5.19 -0.46 -9.16
N PRO A 77 5.40 -1.34 -10.15
CA PRO A 77 5.04 -2.76 -10.05
C PRO A 77 5.82 -3.49 -8.93
N PHE A 78 5.34 -4.68 -8.55
CA PHE A 78 6.00 -5.55 -7.56
C PHE A 78 7.11 -6.39 -8.19
N GLU A 79 8.23 -5.73 -8.50
CA GLU A 79 9.44 -6.32 -9.06
C GLU A 79 10.69 -5.74 -8.39
N GLU A 80 11.87 -6.20 -8.81
CA GLU A 80 13.14 -5.73 -8.23
C GLU A 80 13.29 -4.21 -8.35
N GLY A 81 13.51 -3.54 -7.22
CA GLY A 81 13.58 -2.08 -7.15
C GLY A 81 12.23 -1.35 -7.23
N GLY A 82 11.11 -2.08 -7.34
CA GLY A 82 9.75 -1.57 -7.34
C GLY A 82 9.08 -1.60 -5.96
N SER A 83 7.77 -1.87 -5.95
CA SER A 83 6.96 -2.09 -4.76
C SER A 83 7.22 -3.48 -4.17
N TYR A 84 6.98 -3.67 -2.87
CA TYR A 84 7.25 -4.95 -2.21
C TYR A 84 6.29 -5.23 -1.04
N TRP A 85 6.11 -6.51 -0.71
CA TRP A 85 5.34 -6.92 0.46
C TRP A 85 6.18 -6.84 1.73
N ILE A 86 5.51 -6.65 2.86
CA ILE A 86 6.12 -6.64 4.19
C ILE A 86 5.37 -7.59 5.13
N GLU A 87 6.02 -8.03 6.20
CA GLU A 87 5.30 -8.66 7.32
C GLU A 87 4.15 -7.75 7.78
N PRO A 88 2.93 -8.28 8.00
CA PRO A 88 1.80 -7.45 8.41
C PRO A 88 2.11 -6.69 9.69
N LEU A 89 2.10 -5.37 9.58
CA LEU A 89 2.42 -4.49 10.69
C LEU A 89 1.15 -3.82 11.17
N LYS A 90 0.76 -4.06 12.43
CA LYS A 90 -0.39 -3.38 13.02
C LYS A 90 -0.09 -1.88 13.16
N VAL A 91 -0.84 -1.04 12.46
CA VAL A 91 -0.63 0.41 12.42
C VAL A 91 -1.97 1.12 12.51
N LYS A 92 -2.07 2.12 13.39
CA LYS A 92 -3.20 3.03 13.41
C LYS A 92 -3.01 4.09 12.32
N GLY A 93 -3.89 4.07 11.32
CA GLY A 93 -3.90 5.07 10.25
C GLY A 93 -4.08 6.50 10.78
N GLN A 94 -3.52 7.46 10.05
CA GLN A 94 -3.63 8.90 10.33
C GLN A 94 -4.04 9.66 9.06
N LEU A 95 -4.48 10.91 9.24
CA LEU A 95 -4.78 11.81 8.12
C LEU A 95 -3.49 12.26 7.44
N LYS A 96 -3.56 12.47 6.12
CA LYS A 96 -2.42 12.86 5.25
C LYS A 96 -1.25 11.86 5.36
N LEU A 97 -0.06 12.26 4.89
CA LEU A 97 1.16 11.46 5.10
C LEU A 97 1.57 11.53 6.57
N PHE A 98 1.91 10.38 7.13
CA PHE A 98 2.51 10.25 8.45
C PHE A 98 3.79 9.41 8.40
N ASN A 99 4.45 9.24 9.54
CA ASN A 99 5.66 8.44 9.64
C ASN A 99 5.42 7.20 10.48
N VAL A 100 6.00 6.08 10.05
CA VAL A 100 6.15 4.85 10.82
C VAL A 100 7.65 4.58 10.97
N ASP A 101 8.08 4.10 12.13
CA ASP A 101 9.48 3.77 12.39
C ASP A 101 9.94 2.64 11.47
N ASP A 102 11.02 2.89 10.72
CA ASP A 102 11.57 1.93 9.74
C ASP A 102 11.97 0.60 10.37
N ARG A 103 12.36 0.61 11.65
CA ARG A 103 12.77 -0.59 12.39
C ARG A 103 11.64 -1.59 12.60
N LEU A 104 10.39 -1.16 12.43
CA LEU A 104 9.20 -2.00 12.55
C LEU A 104 8.82 -2.67 11.22
N ILE A 105 9.37 -2.20 10.11
CA ILE A 105 8.98 -2.62 8.76
C ILE A 105 9.94 -3.71 8.31
N LYS A 106 9.42 -4.93 8.13
CA LYS A 106 10.20 -6.08 7.69
C LYS A 106 9.76 -6.50 6.30
N PRO A 107 10.62 -6.39 5.27
CA PRO A 107 10.31 -6.91 3.94
C PRO A 107 10.00 -8.41 3.98
N ALA A 108 9.07 -8.85 3.13
CA ALA A 108 8.83 -10.26 2.93
C ALA A 108 10.10 -10.95 2.35
N PRO A 109 10.33 -12.25 2.62
CA PRO A 109 11.57 -12.94 2.27
C PRO A 109 11.66 -13.34 0.78
N PHE A 110 11.12 -12.53 -0.13
CA PHE A 110 11.12 -12.74 -1.57
C PHE A 110 11.00 -11.41 -2.32
N THR A 111 11.49 -11.39 -3.56
CA THR A 111 11.45 -10.22 -4.44
C THR A 111 10.19 -10.16 -5.29
N ASN A 112 9.67 -11.31 -5.73
CA ASN A 112 8.43 -11.42 -6.50
C ASN A 112 7.30 -12.02 -5.64
N PRO A 113 6.35 -11.20 -5.16
CA PRO A 113 5.23 -11.66 -4.36
C PRO A 113 4.22 -12.56 -5.08
N PHE A 114 4.23 -12.56 -6.42
CA PHE A 114 3.34 -13.38 -7.24
C PHE A 114 3.96 -14.73 -7.62
N SER A 115 5.11 -15.07 -7.03
CA SER A 115 5.71 -16.39 -7.11
C SER A 115 4.99 -17.40 -6.19
N LYS A 116 5.28 -18.71 -6.36
CA LYS A 116 4.77 -19.75 -5.45
C LYS A 116 5.15 -19.50 -3.98
N ALA A 117 6.35 -18.97 -3.73
CA ALA A 117 6.80 -18.63 -2.38
C ALA A 117 5.96 -17.48 -1.80
N GLY A 118 5.66 -16.47 -2.61
CA GLY A 118 4.78 -15.36 -2.23
C GLY A 118 3.34 -15.82 -1.98
N GLU A 119 2.81 -16.72 -2.80
CA GLU A 119 1.48 -17.32 -2.60
C GLU A 119 1.41 -18.09 -1.27
N GLN A 120 2.38 -18.97 -0.98
CA GLN A 120 2.45 -19.69 0.29
C GLN A 120 2.52 -18.73 1.49
N TRP A 121 3.37 -17.71 1.38
CA TRP A 121 3.52 -16.71 2.42
C TRP A 121 2.25 -15.86 2.61
N TYR A 122 1.52 -15.54 1.54
CA TYR A 122 0.23 -14.86 1.60
C TYR A 122 -0.77 -15.68 2.41
N GLN A 123 -0.88 -16.98 2.13
CA GLN A 123 -1.78 -17.88 2.86
C GLN A 123 -1.42 -17.98 4.34
N GLU A 124 -0.13 -17.90 4.68
CA GLU A 124 0.35 -17.98 6.07
C GLU A 124 0.17 -16.66 6.83
N LYS A 125 0.52 -15.52 6.22
CA LYS A 125 0.65 -14.24 6.92
C LYS A 125 -0.52 -13.28 6.68
N ILE A 126 -1.11 -13.28 5.49
CA ILE A 126 -2.11 -12.28 5.08
C ILE A 126 -3.53 -12.85 5.19
N ALA A 127 -3.77 -14.01 4.60
CA ALA A 127 -5.09 -14.63 4.54
C ALA A 127 -5.78 -14.79 5.92
N PRO A 128 -5.07 -15.16 7.01
CA PRO A 128 -5.70 -15.28 8.33
C PRO A 128 -6.16 -13.96 8.94
N LEU A 129 -5.70 -12.81 8.40
CA LEU A 129 -6.04 -11.47 8.89
C LEU A 129 -7.22 -10.86 8.13
N ILE A 130 -7.74 -11.54 7.11
CA ILE A 130 -8.87 -11.06 6.31
C ILE A 130 -10.14 -11.12 7.15
N TYR A 131 -10.85 -9.99 7.20
CA TYR A 131 -12.15 -9.84 7.86
C TYR A 131 -13.32 -10.36 6.99
#